data_AF-A0A2T4VIH9-F1
#
_entry.id   AF-A0A2T4VIH9-F1
#
_cell.length_a   1.000
_cell.length_b   1.000
_cell.length_c   1.000
_cell.angle_alpha   90.00
_cell.angle_beta   90.00
_cell.angle_gamma   90.00
#
_symmetry.space_group_name_H-M   'P 1'
#
loop_
_entity.id
_entity.type
_entity.pdbx_description
1 polymer ?
#
loop_
_entity_poly.entity_id
_entity_poly.type
_entity_poly.pdbx_seq_one_letter_code
_entity_poly.pdbx_strand_id
1 'polypeptide(L)'
;MSDYRVRRGDTLSQIARRNNTSVDALARANNISDPNKLREGQALVVPGGQTRPEARPSQPRPEARPASSPVTAERQRDSFAPVEAPRTEGGTRTWTDPANSDRSFSSRDGVPRFNQADAAWASRRLGGTGEVGSASRDSIRAKGCAITASAMAVSALSGRTITPREMDAHLDRNGGYSGNAVNFGQVGGVTGGEPRITATRMRGNLTADGIDQQLDAGRPVLVGVNWRTNNTATPDHWVTITGRNADGSYRANDPNGGREITLRRDGNGLVSTRADGAPHDYRFSGQGVTFAGGRPVRPQGNGQDDFTTAPAQRAQAAAGPAATGSNAILNDLQTQGASAATAGQDRAPAGVAGSQQMAETDRARLERYQDVFRQVGAQYNLPPALLAAIASRESRGGAALLENGNARFDPNGYGLMQIDRLHNPGLIQGGPYSTEHVAAAAGLLQRNLETVRQAHPTWSAAEQLRGAVAAYNAGPGNVRTLERMDVGTTGNDYSGDVWARAQYLASRGF
;
A
#
# COMPACT_ATOMS: atom_id res chain seq x y z
N MET A 1 11.04 34.12 -19.95
CA MET A 1 11.72 33.13 -19.07
C MET A 1 12.30 33.92 -17.91
N SER A 2 12.16 33.43 -16.69
CA SER A 2 12.67 34.10 -15.49
C SER A 2 13.51 33.12 -14.68
N ASP A 3 14.64 33.58 -14.15
CA ASP A 3 15.53 32.76 -13.34
C ASP A 3 15.10 32.80 -11.87
N TYR A 4 14.87 31.63 -11.28
CA TYR A 4 14.52 31.46 -9.87
C TYR A 4 15.65 30.75 -9.13
N ARG A 5 16.10 31.29 -8.00
CA ARG A 5 17.06 30.62 -7.12
C ARG A 5 16.33 29.86 -6.01
N VAL A 6 16.53 28.55 -5.95
CA VAL A 6 15.97 27.65 -4.93
C VAL A 6 16.40 28.11 -3.54
N ARG A 7 15.42 28.30 -2.66
CA ARG A 7 15.63 28.63 -1.24
C ARG A 7 15.45 27.38 -0.39
N ARG A 8 16.03 27.38 0.82
CA ARG A 8 15.82 26.31 1.80
C ARG A 8 14.32 26.07 2.02
N GLY A 9 13.90 24.81 1.86
CA GLY A 9 12.50 24.39 2.04
C GLY A 9 11.61 24.57 0.81
N ASP A 10 12.12 25.14 -0.29
CA ASP A 10 11.38 25.14 -1.54
C ASP A 10 11.26 23.71 -2.10
N THR A 11 10.08 23.40 -2.62
CA THR A 11 9.82 22.20 -3.42
C THR A 11 9.52 22.59 -4.86
N LEU A 12 9.74 21.66 -5.80
CA LEU A 12 9.49 21.93 -7.21
C LEU A 12 8.01 22.29 -7.46
N SER A 13 7.08 21.70 -6.69
CA SER A 13 5.65 22.05 -6.69
C SER A 13 5.38 23.46 -6.20
N GLN A 14 5.99 23.89 -5.09
CA GLN A 14 5.82 25.26 -4.59
C GLN A 14 6.36 26.30 -5.58
N ILE A 15 7.51 26.02 -6.22
CA ILE A 15 8.09 26.92 -7.23
C ILE A 15 7.21 26.97 -8.47
N ALA A 16 6.78 25.81 -8.98
CA ALA A 16 5.88 25.73 -10.13
C ALA A 16 4.57 26.51 -9.87
N ARG A 17 4.00 26.33 -8.68
CA ARG A 17 2.83 27.05 -8.19
C ARG A 17 3.03 28.56 -8.14
N ARG A 18 4.12 29.04 -7.54
CA ARG A 18 4.42 30.48 -7.42
C ARG A 18 4.53 31.17 -8.79
N ASN A 19 4.96 30.41 -9.80
CA ASN A 19 5.18 30.92 -11.14
C ASN A 19 4.12 30.47 -12.16
N ASN A 20 2.98 29.95 -11.68
CA ASN A 20 1.85 29.52 -12.49
C ASN A 20 2.22 28.54 -13.64
N THR A 21 3.14 27.63 -13.37
CA THR A 21 3.57 26.57 -14.30
C THR A 21 3.31 25.18 -13.70
N SER A 22 3.57 24.11 -14.44
CA SER A 22 3.48 22.73 -13.91
C SER A 22 4.84 22.23 -13.45
N VAL A 23 4.86 21.32 -12.48
CA VAL A 23 6.09 20.67 -12.00
C VAL A 23 6.85 20.00 -13.15
N ASP A 24 6.11 19.39 -14.08
CA ASP A 24 6.66 18.72 -15.26
C ASP A 24 7.25 19.72 -16.28
N ALA A 25 6.55 20.82 -16.58
CA ALA A 25 7.11 21.87 -17.44
C ALA A 25 8.39 22.49 -16.82
N LEU A 26 8.37 22.73 -15.50
CA LEU A 26 9.52 23.25 -14.78
C LEU A 26 10.69 22.24 -14.71
N ALA A 27 10.41 20.96 -14.47
CA ALA A 27 11.40 19.89 -14.47
C ALA A 27 12.06 19.75 -15.84
N ARG A 28 11.25 19.73 -16.92
CA ARG A 28 11.72 19.63 -18.30
C ARG A 28 12.56 20.83 -18.71
N ALA A 29 12.16 22.05 -18.35
CA ALA A 29 12.94 23.25 -18.63
C ALA A 29 14.32 23.28 -17.94
N ASN A 30 14.49 22.49 -16.87
CA ASN A 30 15.71 22.47 -16.05
C ASN A 30 16.43 21.12 -16.03
N ASN A 31 16.01 20.16 -16.86
CA ASN A 31 16.55 18.80 -16.89
C ASN A 31 16.59 18.11 -15.50
N ILE A 32 15.57 18.32 -14.67
CA ILE A 32 15.49 17.72 -13.33
C ILE A 32 14.88 16.33 -13.41
N SER A 33 15.65 15.32 -13.03
CA SER A 33 15.24 13.91 -13.03
C SER A 33 14.56 13.46 -11.72
N ASP A 34 14.92 14.06 -10.58
CA ASP A 34 14.27 13.81 -9.28
C ASP A 34 13.73 15.13 -8.68
N PRO A 35 12.44 15.43 -8.87
CA PRO A 35 11.75 16.60 -8.33
C PRO A 35 11.84 16.81 -6.81
N ASN A 36 12.20 15.76 -6.05
CA ASN A 36 12.36 15.85 -4.58
C ASN A 36 13.79 16.24 -4.16
N LYS A 37 14.72 16.36 -5.11
CA LYS A 37 16.14 16.66 -4.84
C LYS A 37 16.55 18.02 -5.39
N LEU A 38 15.85 19.07 -4.95
CA LEU A 38 16.31 20.44 -5.18
C LEU A 38 17.46 20.79 -4.24
N ARG A 39 18.52 21.39 -4.78
CA ARG A 39 19.63 21.91 -3.98
C ARG A 39 19.39 23.38 -3.67
N GLU A 40 19.59 23.77 -2.42
CA GLU A 40 19.59 25.18 -2.05
C GLU A 40 20.60 25.97 -2.91
N GLY A 41 20.19 27.13 -3.43
CA GLY A 41 20.98 27.95 -4.32
C GLY A 41 20.96 27.54 -5.80
N GLN A 42 20.36 26.39 -6.15
CA GLN A 42 20.19 25.95 -7.54
C GLN A 42 19.38 26.99 -8.34
N ALA A 43 19.91 27.40 -9.50
CA ALA A 43 19.20 28.27 -10.43
C ALA A 43 18.26 27.44 -11.32
N LEU A 44 17.01 27.89 -11.45
CA LEU A 44 15.97 27.27 -12.26
C LEU A 44 15.43 28.26 -13.29
N VAL A 45 15.41 27.86 -14.55
CA VAL A 45 14.70 28.51 -15.65
C VAL A 45 13.21 28.23 -15.49
N VAL A 46 12.41 29.26 -15.28
CA VAL A 46 10.97 29.10 -15.13
C VAL A 46 10.24 29.38 -16.46
N PRO A 47 9.62 28.36 -17.08
CA PRO A 47 8.85 28.54 -18.30
C PRO A 47 7.50 29.20 -17.98
N GLY A 48 7.16 30.26 -18.72
CA GLY A 48 5.85 30.95 -18.63
C GLY A 48 5.83 32.28 -17.88
N GLY A 49 6.98 32.88 -17.56
CA GLY A 49 7.03 34.20 -16.93
C GLY A 49 6.42 35.29 -17.81
N GLN A 50 5.16 35.66 -17.55
CA GLN A 50 4.66 36.99 -17.85
C GLN A 50 5.46 37.97 -16.99
N THR A 51 6.41 38.67 -17.61
CA THR A 51 7.02 39.85 -17.05
C THR A 51 5.92 40.86 -16.77
N ARG A 52 5.62 41.12 -15.50
CA ARG A 52 4.89 42.33 -15.13
C ARG A 52 5.79 43.53 -15.53
N PRO A 53 5.34 44.47 -16.38
CA PRO A 53 6.15 45.64 -16.68
C PRO A 53 6.42 46.42 -15.38
N GLU A 54 7.68 46.80 -15.18
CA GLU A 54 8.09 47.76 -14.14
C GLU A 54 7.30 49.06 -14.29
N ALA A 55 6.62 49.45 -13.21
CA ALA A 55 5.93 50.74 -13.14
C ALA A 55 6.97 51.85 -12.95
N ARG A 56 6.96 52.83 -13.85
CA ARG A 56 7.57 54.15 -13.66
C ARG A 56 6.95 54.88 -12.45
N PRO A 57 7.65 55.84 -11.83
CA PRO A 57 7.16 56.53 -10.63
C PRO A 57 5.92 57.39 -10.92
N SER A 58 5.08 57.45 -9.89
CA SER A 58 3.73 58.00 -9.78
C SER A 58 3.60 59.53 -9.89
N GLN A 59 2.52 59.98 -10.55
CA GLN A 59 1.87 61.27 -10.31
C GLN A 59 0.54 61.06 -9.54
N PRO A 60 0.08 62.03 -8.73
CA PRO A 60 -1.02 61.84 -7.79
C PRO A 60 -2.41 61.92 -8.45
N ARG A 61 -3.32 61.13 -7.88
CA ARG A 61 -4.70 60.89 -8.31
C ARG A 61 -5.66 61.97 -7.77
N PRO A 62 -6.78 62.24 -8.46
CA PRO A 62 -8.03 62.61 -7.79
C PRO A 62 -9.03 61.45 -7.78
N GLU A 63 -9.60 61.21 -6.60
CA GLU A 63 -10.76 60.35 -6.30
C GLU A 63 -11.95 60.65 -7.25
N ALA A 64 -12.81 59.69 -7.62
CA ALA A 64 -13.73 59.03 -6.70
C ALA A 64 -14.45 57.78 -7.27
N ARG A 65 -15.04 57.05 -6.31
CA ARG A 65 -15.99 55.92 -6.30
C ARG A 65 -15.38 54.56 -5.93
N PRO A 66 -15.98 53.84 -4.96
CA PRO A 66 -15.43 52.60 -4.43
C PRO A 66 -15.57 51.50 -5.47
N ALA A 67 -14.46 51.15 -6.10
CA ALA A 67 -14.31 49.88 -6.76
C ALA A 67 -14.24 48.79 -5.68
N SER A 68 -15.07 47.77 -5.88
CA SER A 68 -14.86 46.38 -5.47
C SER A 68 -13.53 46.09 -4.78
N SER A 69 -13.64 45.59 -3.55
CA SER A 69 -12.54 45.08 -2.74
C SER A 69 -11.53 44.28 -3.59
N PRO A 70 -10.22 44.47 -3.39
CA PRO A 70 -9.22 43.78 -4.16
C PRO A 70 -9.33 42.28 -3.93
N VAL A 71 -9.31 41.55 -5.05
CA VAL A 71 -9.22 40.10 -5.16
C VAL A 71 -7.91 39.63 -4.53
N THR A 72 -7.91 39.50 -3.21
CA THR A 72 -6.94 38.75 -2.41
C THR A 72 -7.65 37.76 -1.47
N ALA A 73 -8.98 37.72 -1.49
CA ALA A 73 -9.82 36.90 -0.64
C ALA A 73 -10.21 35.51 -1.22
N GLU A 74 -9.61 35.06 -2.31
CA GLU A 74 -10.07 33.83 -2.99
C GLU A 74 -9.34 32.55 -2.55
N ARG A 75 -8.24 32.64 -1.78
CA ARG A 75 -7.49 31.46 -1.29
C ARG A 75 -7.66 31.15 0.20
N GLN A 76 -8.44 31.95 0.93
CA GLN A 76 -8.91 31.60 2.28
C GLN A 76 -10.25 30.83 2.25
N ARG A 77 -10.92 30.74 1.10
CA ARG A 77 -12.23 30.08 0.96
C ARG A 77 -12.20 28.57 0.74
N ASP A 78 -11.03 27.96 0.57
CA ASP A 78 -10.90 26.49 0.62
C ASP A 78 -10.87 26.04 2.10
N SER A 79 -11.82 26.55 2.90
CA SER A 79 -12.10 26.10 4.25
C SER A 79 -12.93 24.84 4.15
N PHE A 80 -12.28 23.67 4.20
CA PHE A 80 -12.96 22.36 4.18
C PHE A 80 -13.59 22.05 5.55
N ALA A 81 -14.54 22.90 5.97
CA ALA A 81 -15.36 22.76 7.19
C ALA A 81 -16.28 21.52 7.09
N PRO A 82 -16.86 21.00 8.20
CA PRO A 82 -17.18 19.58 8.33
C PRO A 82 -18.24 19.15 7.32
N VAL A 83 -17.96 18.03 6.68
CA VAL A 83 -18.77 17.46 5.61
C VAL A 83 -19.74 16.46 6.24
N GLU A 84 -20.98 16.53 5.80
CA GLU A 84 -22.04 15.61 6.16
C GLU A 84 -21.67 14.17 5.75
N ALA A 85 -21.93 13.21 6.61
CA ALA A 85 -21.74 11.80 6.27
C ALA A 85 -22.65 11.43 5.06
N PRO A 86 -22.23 10.50 4.19
CA PRO A 86 -23.05 10.10 3.05
C PRO A 86 -24.40 9.55 3.52
N ARG A 87 -25.48 10.00 2.86
CA ARG A 87 -26.82 9.47 3.10
C ARG A 87 -26.93 8.06 2.52
N THR A 88 -27.65 7.18 3.20
CA THR A 88 -27.88 5.80 2.74
C THR A 88 -29.39 5.57 2.60
N GLU A 89 -29.85 5.30 1.38
CA GLU A 89 -31.25 5.02 1.06
C GLU A 89 -31.32 3.82 0.10
N GLY A 90 -32.06 2.78 0.48
CA GLY A 90 -32.27 1.60 -0.36
C GLY A 90 -30.97 0.89 -0.80
N GLY A 91 -29.95 0.81 0.07
CA GLY A 91 -28.63 0.24 -0.25
C GLY A 91 -27.74 1.13 -1.13
N THR A 92 -28.26 2.25 -1.63
CA THR A 92 -27.47 3.23 -2.38
C THR A 92 -26.97 4.30 -1.43
N ARG A 93 -25.68 4.62 -1.54
CA ARG A 93 -25.08 5.75 -0.84
C ARG A 93 -24.96 6.96 -1.72
N THR A 94 -25.27 8.12 -1.16
CA THR A 94 -25.19 9.39 -1.85
C THR A 94 -24.23 10.31 -1.13
N TRP A 95 -23.21 10.74 -1.86
CA TRP A 95 -22.12 11.61 -1.41
C TRP A 95 -22.34 13.00 -2.01
N THR A 96 -22.51 14.02 -1.19
CA THR A 96 -22.72 15.39 -1.68
C THR A 96 -21.39 16.09 -1.94
N ASP A 97 -21.30 16.85 -3.03
CA ASP A 97 -20.14 17.70 -3.31
C ASP A 97 -20.10 18.86 -2.29
N PRO A 98 -19.03 19.00 -1.49
CA PRO A 98 -18.95 20.05 -0.47
C PRO A 98 -18.97 21.47 -1.07
N ALA A 99 -18.63 21.64 -2.36
CA ALA A 99 -18.67 22.92 -3.04
C ALA A 99 -19.99 23.17 -3.81
N ASN A 100 -20.86 22.16 -3.94
CA ASN A 100 -22.13 22.26 -4.64
C ASN A 100 -23.14 21.24 -4.09
N SER A 101 -24.04 21.69 -3.22
CA SER A 101 -25.04 20.83 -2.57
C SER A 101 -26.01 20.13 -3.53
N ASP A 102 -26.23 20.70 -4.72
CA ASP A 102 -27.11 20.11 -5.74
C ASP A 102 -26.42 18.97 -6.49
N ARG A 103 -25.12 18.82 -6.32
CA ARG A 103 -24.32 17.78 -6.94
C ARG A 103 -24.06 16.66 -5.97
N SER A 104 -24.36 15.44 -6.42
CA SER A 104 -24.12 14.24 -5.64
C SER A 104 -23.55 13.10 -6.48
N PHE A 105 -22.89 12.19 -5.80
CA PHE A 105 -22.30 10.98 -6.36
C PHE A 105 -22.93 9.80 -5.65
N SER A 106 -23.72 9.01 -6.38
CA SER A 106 -24.38 7.85 -5.80
C SER A 106 -23.69 6.57 -6.18
N SER A 107 -23.56 5.63 -5.24
CA SER A 107 -23.00 4.31 -5.51
C SER A 107 -23.58 3.23 -4.60
N ARG A 108 -23.69 2.02 -5.13
CA ARG A 108 -24.08 0.82 -4.36
C ARG A 108 -22.91 0.18 -3.63
N ASP A 109 -21.69 0.37 -4.15
CA ASP A 109 -20.46 -0.14 -3.54
C ASP A 109 -19.99 0.70 -2.33
N GLY A 110 -20.70 1.77 -1.99
CA GLY A 110 -20.35 2.63 -0.87
C GLY A 110 -19.09 3.46 -1.09
N VAL A 111 -18.56 3.56 -2.31
CA VAL A 111 -17.43 4.43 -2.68
C VAL A 111 -17.93 5.46 -3.69
N PRO A 112 -17.72 6.78 -3.50
CA PRO A 112 -18.18 7.75 -4.49
C PRO A 112 -17.45 7.52 -5.80
N ARG A 113 -18.18 7.59 -6.92
CA ARG A 113 -17.61 7.39 -8.26
C ARG A 113 -17.34 8.74 -8.91
N PHE A 114 -16.07 9.08 -9.03
CA PHE A 114 -15.63 10.33 -9.66
C PHE A 114 -15.13 10.10 -11.08
N ASN A 115 -15.46 11.02 -11.99
CA ASN A 115 -14.90 11.09 -13.33
C ASN A 115 -13.81 12.17 -13.38
N GLN A 116 -12.57 11.84 -13.76
CA GLN A 116 -11.48 12.83 -13.85
C GLN A 116 -11.75 13.94 -14.89
N ALA A 117 -12.62 13.66 -15.87
CA ALA A 117 -13.02 14.58 -16.93
C ALA A 117 -14.27 15.41 -16.59
N ASP A 118 -14.77 15.34 -15.37
CA ASP A 118 -15.90 16.14 -14.91
C ASP A 118 -15.59 17.65 -14.90
N ALA A 119 -16.52 18.46 -15.43
CA ALA A 119 -16.35 19.89 -15.62
C ALA A 119 -15.98 20.67 -14.35
N ALA A 120 -16.37 20.21 -13.16
CA ALA A 120 -16.08 20.89 -11.91
C ALA A 120 -14.58 20.93 -11.54
N TRP A 121 -13.77 20.04 -12.12
CA TRP A 121 -12.33 19.95 -11.86
C TRP A 121 -11.47 19.65 -13.08
N ALA A 122 -12.06 19.21 -14.19
CA ALA A 122 -11.36 18.80 -15.41
C ALA A 122 -10.41 19.86 -15.96
N SER A 123 -10.77 21.14 -15.89
CA SER A 123 -9.95 22.25 -16.39
C SER A 123 -8.82 22.63 -15.44
N ARG A 124 -8.78 22.12 -14.21
CA ARG A 124 -7.73 22.47 -13.25
C ARG A 124 -6.38 21.98 -13.72
N ARG A 125 -5.36 22.83 -13.56
CA ARG A 125 -3.96 22.46 -13.74
C ARG A 125 -3.55 21.48 -12.64
N LEU A 126 -3.12 20.28 -13.02
CA LEU A 126 -2.60 19.28 -12.09
C LEU A 126 -1.23 19.73 -11.56
N GLY A 127 -1.01 19.66 -10.25
CA GLY A 127 0.29 19.99 -9.67
C GLY A 127 0.60 21.50 -9.67
N GLY A 128 -0.41 22.36 -9.75
CA GLY A 128 -0.24 23.78 -10.03
C GLY A 128 -1.52 24.59 -9.84
N THR A 129 -1.48 25.87 -10.20
CA THR A 129 -2.63 26.76 -9.99
C THR A 129 -3.39 27.11 -11.24
N GLY A 130 -4.67 27.43 -11.03
CA GLY A 130 -5.56 27.94 -12.06
C GLY A 130 -6.10 26.86 -12.98
N GLU A 131 -6.77 27.32 -14.02
CA GLU A 131 -7.34 26.47 -15.05
C GLU A 131 -6.47 26.49 -16.30
N VAL A 132 -6.58 25.43 -17.08
CA VAL A 132 -5.97 25.24 -18.37
C VAL A 132 -7.04 24.86 -19.39
N GLY A 133 -6.80 25.21 -20.66
CA GLY A 133 -7.71 24.85 -21.73
C GLY A 133 -7.94 23.34 -21.81
N SER A 134 -9.11 22.94 -22.33
CA SER A 134 -9.56 21.54 -22.39
C SER A 134 -8.62 20.57 -23.11
N ALA A 135 -7.78 21.08 -24.03
CA ALA A 135 -6.76 20.31 -24.74
C ALA A 135 -5.42 20.17 -23.99
N SER A 136 -5.27 20.82 -22.82
CA SER A 136 -4.02 20.83 -22.07
C SER A 136 -3.69 19.46 -21.49
N ARG A 137 -2.45 19.03 -21.71
CA ARG A 137 -1.87 17.80 -21.13
C ARG A 137 -1.53 17.94 -19.64
N ASP A 138 -1.63 19.14 -19.08
CA ASP A 138 -1.32 19.42 -17.67
C ASP A 138 -2.59 19.53 -16.82
N SER A 139 -3.72 19.03 -17.32
CA SER A 139 -5.02 19.11 -16.64
C SER A 139 -5.33 17.85 -15.82
N ILE A 140 -6.23 17.97 -14.82
CA ILE A 140 -6.82 16.80 -14.14
C ILE A 140 -7.49 15.88 -15.16
N ARG A 141 -8.18 16.43 -16.17
CA ARG A 141 -8.77 15.65 -17.27
C ARG A 141 -7.74 14.76 -17.95
N ALA A 142 -6.57 15.30 -18.26
CA ALA A 142 -5.54 14.60 -19.03
C ALA A 142 -4.71 13.60 -18.21
N LYS A 143 -4.41 13.90 -16.93
CA LYS A 143 -3.44 13.14 -16.12
C LYS A 143 -3.88 12.86 -14.67
N GLY A 144 -5.13 13.10 -14.33
CA GLY A 144 -5.64 13.06 -12.94
C GLY A 144 -6.12 11.70 -12.43
N CYS A 145 -5.86 10.57 -13.12
CA CYS A 145 -6.39 9.27 -12.70
C CYS A 145 -5.96 8.88 -11.28
N ALA A 146 -4.68 9.05 -10.94
CA ALA A 146 -4.14 8.71 -9.63
C ALA A 146 -4.79 9.52 -8.48
N ILE A 147 -4.97 10.83 -8.66
CA ILE A 147 -5.63 11.68 -7.65
C ILE A 147 -7.13 11.41 -7.55
N THR A 148 -7.77 11.11 -8.68
CA THR A 148 -9.21 10.84 -8.74
C THR A 148 -9.51 9.49 -8.08
N ALA A 149 -8.71 8.46 -8.36
CA ALA A 149 -8.78 7.17 -7.68
C ALA A 149 -8.52 7.33 -6.17
N SER A 150 -7.49 8.09 -5.79
CA SER A 150 -7.18 8.35 -4.37
C SER A 150 -8.34 9.06 -3.66
N ALA A 151 -8.94 10.04 -4.31
CA ALA A 151 -10.10 10.78 -3.82
C ALA A 151 -11.29 9.83 -3.53
N MET A 152 -11.58 8.88 -4.43
CA MET A 152 -12.62 7.87 -4.23
C MET A 152 -12.34 7.01 -2.98
N ALA A 153 -11.14 6.43 -2.89
CA ALA A 153 -10.77 5.56 -1.77
C ALA A 153 -10.76 6.29 -0.42
N VAL A 154 -10.15 7.47 -0.36
CA VAL A 154 -10.08 8.26 0.88
C VAL A 154 -11.46 8.76 1.28
N SER A 155 -12.37 9.03 0.33
CA SER A 155 -13.74 9.39 0.68
C SER A 155 -14.45 8.26 1.43
N ALA A 156 -14.35 7.04 0.90
CA ALA A 156 -14.94 5.85 1.53
C ALA A 156 -14.34 5.52 2.91
N LEU A 157 -13.06 5.84 3.12
CA LEU A 157 -12.37 5.61 4.40
C LEU A 157 -12.59 6.72 5.42
N SER A 158 -12.84 7.94 4.96
CA SER A 158 -13.07 9.09 5.84
C SER A 158 -14.54 9.28 6.19
N GLY A 159 -15.44 8.68 5.41
CA GLY A 159 -16.87 8.98 5.46
C GLY A 159 -17.20 10.39 5.00
N ARG A 160 -16.31 10.98 4.21
CA ARG A 160 -16.33 12.36 3.80
C ARG A 160 -16.16 12.43 2.28
N THR A 161 -16.94 13.24 1.57
CA THR A 161 -16.64 13.50 0.17
C THR A 161 -15.32 14.26 0.09
N ILE A 162 -14.29 13.64 -0.48
CA ILE A 162 -13.04 14.27 -0.88
C ILE A 162 -13.03 14.29 -2.40
N THR A 163 -13.29 15.44 -3.02
CA THR A 163 -13.33 15.53 -4.48
C THR A 163 -11.93 15.50 -5.10
N PRO A 164 -11.78 15.19 -6.40
CA PRO A 164 -10.49 15.28 -7.08
C PRO A 164 -9.85 16.68 -6.99
N ARG A 165 -10.67 17.73 -6.98
CA ARG A 165 -10.21 19.11 -6.77
C ARG A 165 -9.59 19.31 -5.39
N GLU A 166 -10.20 18.76 -4.35
CA GLU A 166 -9.71 18.87 -2.97
C GLU A 166 -8.43 18.07 -2.76
N MET A 167 -8.40 16.85 -3.31
CA MET A 167 -7.21 16.01 -3.30
C MET A 167 -6.03 16.68 -4.00
N ASP A 168 -6.25 17.24 -5.19
CA ASP A 168 -5.24 18.00 -5.93
C ASP A 168 -4.71 19.19 -5.11
N ALA A 169 -5.60 20.02 -4.57
CA ALA A 169 -5.23 21.17 -3.75
C ALA A 169 -4.45 20.78 -2.48
N HIS A 170 -4.78 19.64 -1.88
CA HIS A 170 -4.03 19.08 -0.76
C HIS A 170 -2.62 18.65 -1.16
N LEU A 171 -2.49 17.87 -2.23
CA LEU A 171 -1.20 17.38 -2.71
C LEU A 171 -0.30 18.54 -3.15
N ASP A 172 -0.86 19.56 -3.81
CA ASP A 172 -0.13 20.78 -4.18
C ASP A 172 0.48 21.51 -2.99
N ARG A 173 -0.25 21.59 -1.87
CA ARG A 173 0.22 22.25 -0.65
C ARG A 173 1.28 21.45 0.09
N ASN A 174 1.21 20.12 0.02
CA ASN A 174 1.96 19.22 0.89
C ASN A 174 3.05 18.41 0.16
N GLY A 175 3.53 18.88 -1.00
CA GLY A 175 4.60 18.18 -1.73
C GLY A 175 4.15 16.81 -2.27
N GLY A 176 2.87 16.68 -2.58
CA GLY A 176 2.22 15.47 -3.06
C GLY A 176 2.51 15.11 -4.52
N TYR A 177 3.41 15.85 -5.19
CA TYR A 177 3.75 15.66 -6.59
C TYR A 177 5.26 15.62 -6.84
N SER A 178 5.66 14.73 -7.73
CA SER A 178 6.99 14.67 -8.35
C SER A 178 6.80 14.65 -9.87
N GLY A 179 6.90 15.81 -10.52
CA GLY A 179 6.39 15.98 -11.89
C GLY A 179 4.86 15.84 -11.89
N ASN A 180 4.32 15.00 -12.78
CA ASN A 180 2.90 14.61 -12.77
C ASN A 180 2.64 13.36 -11.90
N ALA A 181 3.67 12.75 -11.31
CA ALA A 181 3.50 11.56 -10.49
C ALA A 181 3.03 11.95 -9.09
N VAL A 182 2.00 11.26 -8.60
CA VAL A 182 1.48 11.44 -7.25
C VAL A 182 2.41 10.77 -6.25
N ASN A 183 2.78 11.51 -5.21
CA ASN A 183 3.38 10.96 -4.00
C ASN A 183 2.26 10.39 -3.12
N PHE A 184 1.96 9.11 -3.30
CA PHE A 184 0.85 8.45 -2.60
C PHE A 184 0.99 8.45 -1.08
N GLY A 185 2.19 8.60 -0.51
CA GLY A 185 2.32 8.76 0.95
C GLY A 185 1.60 10.00 1.51
N GLN A 186 1.29 10.98 0.65
CA GLN A 186 0.65 12.24 1.04
C GLN A 186 -0.87 12.23 0.88
N VAL A 187 -1.47 11.25 0.19
CA VAL A 187 -2.93 11.30 -0.12
C VAL A 187 -3.80 11.11 1.11
N GLY A 188 -3.36 10.30 2.09
CA GLY A 188 -4.12 10.04 3.31
C GLY A 188 -4.25 11.27 4.22
N GLY A 189 -3.27 12.18 4.19
CA GLY A 189 -3.25 13.38 5.02
C GLY A 189 -4.29 14.44 4.66
N VAL A 190 -5.07 14.25 3.59
CA VAL A 190 -6.12 15.20 3.17
C VAL A 190 -7.23 15.33 4.21
N THR A 191 -7.41 14.34 5.08
CA THR A 191 -8.35 14.39 6.21
C THR A 191 -7.81 15.19 7.40
N GLY A 192 -6.54 15.59 7.37
CA GLY A 192 -5.87 16.27 8.48
C GLY A 192 -5.62 15.32 9.65
N GLY A 193 -6.52 15.34 10.64
CA GLY A 193 -6.33 14.69 11.93
C GLY A 193 -7.18 13.43 12.16
N GLU A 194 -8.48 13.47 11.84
CA GLU A 194 -9.41 12.38 12.15
C GLU A 194 -10.50 12.19 11.05
N PRO A 195 -10.81 10.94 10.65
CA PRO A 195 -10.04 9.75 10.98
C PRO A 195 -8.67 9.82 10.28
N ARG A 196 -7.61 9.44 11.01
CA ARG A 196 -6.28 9.37 10.44
C ARG A 196 -6.25 8.27 9.39
N ILE A 197 -5.85 8.63 8.16
CA ILE A 197 -5.68 7.68 7.05
C ILE A 197 -4.22 7.75 6.61
N THR A 198 -3.59 6.59 6.51
CA THR A 198 -2.27 6.45 5.88
C THR A 198 -2.40 5.68 4.59
N ALA A 199 -1.55 6.01 3.62
CA ALA A 199 -1.53 5.39 2.31
C ALA A 199 -0.11 4.89 2.03
N THR A 200 0.01 3.62 1.70
CA THR A 200 1.31 2.97 1.48
C THR A 200 1.43 2.53 0.03
N ARG A 201 2.41 3.08 -0.68
CA ARG A 201 2.68 2.73 -2.07
C ARG A 201 3.38 1.36 -2.14
N MET A 202 2.71 0.39 -2.74
CA MET A 202 3.23 -0.91 -3.11
C MET A 202 3.87 -0.84 -4.50
N ARG A 203 5.15 -1.23 -4.63
CA ARG A 203 5.94 -1.12 -5.86
C ARG A 203 6.27 -2.52 -6.41
N GLY A 204 5.28 -3.19 -6.97
CA GLY A 204 5.45 -4.52 -7.58
C GLY A 204 5.24 -5.69 -6.60
N ASN A 205 4.84 -5.40 -5.36
CA ASN A 205 4.64 -6.39 -4.29
C ASN A 205 3.18 -6.53 -3.84
N LEU A 206 2.24 -5.81 -4.47
CA LEU A 206 0.82 -6.01 -4.18
C LEU A 206 0.34 -7.26 -4.94
N THR A 207 -0.09 -8.28 -4.20
CA THR A 207 -0.68 -9.51 -4.75
C THR A 207 -2.21 -9.45 -4.72
N ALA A 208 -2.88 -10.36 -5.44
CA ALA A 208 -4.34 -10.49 -5.37
C ALA A 208 -4.82 -10.80 -3.93
N ASP A 209 -4.05 -11.57 -3.16
CA ASP A 209 -4.36 -11.87 -1.76
C ASP A 209 -4.12 -10.65 -0.85
N GLY A 210 -3.13 -9.81 -1.16
CA GLY A 210 -2.98 -8.51 -0.50
C GLY A 210 -4.13 -7.54 -0.80
N ILE A 211 -4.73 -7.62 -1.99
CA ILE A 211 -5.95 -6.89 -2.32
C ILE A 211 -7.11 -7.43 -1.48
N ASP A 212 -7.26 -8.75 -1.41
CA ASP A 212 -8.29 -9.42 -0.62
C ASP A 212 -8.27 -8.97 0.85
N GLN A 213 -7.10 -8.98 1.49
CA GLN A 213 -6.93 -8.58 2.88
C GLN A 213 -7.41 -7.14 3.15
N GLN A 214 -7.17 -6.23 2.20
CA GLN A 214 -7.65 -4.85 2.31
C GLN A 214 -9.18 -4.79 2.19
N LEU A 215 -9.75 -5.50 1.22
CA LEU A 215 -11.20 -5.53 1.01
C LEU A 215 -11.94 -6.16 2.19
N ASP A 216 -11.40 -7.22 2.78
CA ASP A 216 -11.95 -7.86 3.99
C ASP A 216 -11.93 -6.91 5.19
N ALA A 217 -10.92 -6.02 5.26
CA ALA A 217 -10.87 -4.93 6.22
C ALA A 217 -11.79 -3.74 5.86
N GLY A 218 -12.56 -3.84 4.78
CA GLY A 218 -13.44 -2.78 4.26
C GLY A 218 -12.68 -1.64 3.57
N ARG A 219 -11.42 -1.85 3.17
CA ARG A 219 -10.56 -0.80 2.63
C ARG A 219 -10.44 -0.94 1.11
N PRO A 220 -10.85 0.07 0.34
CA PRO A 220 -10.60 0.11 -1.09
C PRO A 220 -9.09 0.07 -1.39
N VAL A 221 -8.73 -0.48 -2.54
CA VAL A 221 -7.33 -0.59 -2.97
C VAL A 221 -7.14 0.14 -4.28
N LEU A 222 -6.11 0.97 -4.36
CA LEU A 222 -5.69 1.52 -5.64
C LEU A 222 -4.79 0.53 -6.34
N VAL A 223 -5.05 0.24 -7.60
CA VAL A 223 -4.17 -0.59 -8.42
C VAL A 223 -3.71 0.18 -9.64
N GLY A 224 -2.41 0.06 -9.90
CA GLY A 224 -1.77 0.55 -11.12
C GLY A 224 -2.00 -0.44 -12.23
N VAL A 225 -2.69 0.00 -13.27
CA VAL A 225 -2.98 -0.81 -14.46
C VAL A 225 -2.30 -0.18 -15.67
N ASN A 226 -1.88 -1.04 -16.58
CA ASN A 226 -1.36 -0.58 -17.85
C ASN A 226 -2.48 -0.58 -18.89
N TRP A 227 -2.80 0.60 -19.42
CA TRP A 227 -3.84 0.85 -20.41
C TRP A 227 -3.26 1.02 -21.82
N ARG A 228 -2.18 1.78 -21.95
CA ARG A 228 -1.60 2.21 -23.24
C ARG A 228 -0.23 1.62 -23.50
N THR A 229 0.38 1.06 -22.47
CA THR A 229 1.74 0.51 -22.51
C THR A 229 1.75 -0.92 -21.98
N ASN A 230 2.83 -1.66 -22.23
CA ASN A 230 3.07 -2.94 -21.57
C ASN A 230 4.07 -2.79 -20.40
N ASN A 231 4.33 -1.55 -19.95
CA ASN A 231 5.35 -1.28 -18.94
C ASN A 231 4.83 -1.54 -17.53
N THR A 232 5.21 -2.67 -16.94
CA THR A 232 4.83 -3.07 -15.58
C THR A 232 5.59 -2.35 -14.47
N ALA A 233 6.66 -1.59 -14.79
CA ALA A 233 7.41 -0.84 -13.78
C ALA A 233 6.73 0.49 -13.39
N THR A 234 6.01 1.11 -14.33
CA THR A 234 5.32 2.39 -14.12
C THR A 234 3.93 2.37 -14.76
N PRO A 235 2.85 2.22 -13.98
CA PRO A 235 1.51 2.14 -14.54
C PRO A 235 1.12 3.48 -15.15
N ASP A 236 0.46 3.43 -16.31
CA ASP A 236 -0.04 4.62 -17.01
C ASP A 236 -1.46 5.00 -16.60
N HIS A 237 -2.12 4.15 -15.81
CA HIS A 237 -3.47 4.37 -15.29
C HIS A 237 -3.68 3.81 -13.88
N TRP A 238 -4.65 4.38 -13.16
CA TRP A 238 -4.96 4.01 -11.77
C TRP A 238 -6.46 3.85 -11.61
N VAL A 239 -6.88 2.75 -10.99
CA VAL A 239 -8.29 2.45 -10.69
C VAL A 239 -8.42 2.07 -9.20
N THR A 240 -9.63 2.19 -8.66
CA THR A 240 -9.92 1.87 -7.25
C THR A 240 -10.74 0.59 -7.19
N ILE A 241 -10.17 -0.50 -6.69
CA ILE A 241 -10.92 -1.71 -6.37
C ILE A 241 -11.79 -1.45 -5.15
N THR A 242 -13.09 -1.69 -5.30
CA THR A 242 -14.12 -1.37 -4.30
C THR A 242 -14.86 -2.61 -3.81
N GLY A 243 -14.40 -3.80 -4.15
CA GLY A 243 -14.93 -5.04 -3.59
C GLY A 243 -14.76 -6.22 -4.52
N ARG A 244 -15.33 -7.33 -4.10
CA ARG A 244 -15.28 -8.60 -4.81
C ARG A 244 -16.68 -8.97 -5.28
N ASN A 245 -16.74 -9.70 -6.38
CA ASN A 245 -17.95 -10.33 -6.86
C ASN A 245 -17.94 -11.80 -6.43
N ALA A 246 -19.11 -12.44 -6.40
CA ALA A 246 -19.25 -13.85 -6.02
C ALA A 246 -18.43 -14.81 -6.91
N ASP A 247 -18.17 -14.43 -8.16
CA ASP A 247 -17.37 -15.20 -9.13
C ASP A 247 -15.84 -15.07 -8.90
N GLY A 248 -15.42 -14.36 -7.85
CA GLY A 248 -14.01 -14.13 -7.53
C GLY A 248 -13.35 -13.00 -8.33
N SER A 249 -14.07 -12.35 -9.25
CA SER A 249 -13.63 -11.11 -9.88
C SER A 249 -13.73 -9.93 -8.92
N TYR A 250 -13.04 -8.84 -9.24
CA TYR A 250 -13.08 -7.59 -8.50
C TYR A 250 -13.92 -6.56 -9.21
N ARG A 251 -14.70 -5.82 -8.43
CA ARG A 251 -15.33 -4.58 -8.85
C ARG A 251 -14.35 -3.44 -8.63
N ALA A 252 -14.18 -2.58 -9.63
CA ALA A 252 -13.34 -1.40 -9.51
C ALA A 252 -13.98 -0.17 -10.17
N ASN A 253 -13.76 1.00 -9.58
CA ASN A 253 -14.15 2.29 -10.13
C ASN A 253 -12.97 2.89 -10.91
N ASP A 254 -13.23 3.15 -12.19
CA ASP A 254 -12.32 3.73 -13.17
C ASP A 254 -12.54 5.26 -13.26
N PRO A 255 -11.53 6.08 -12.89
CA PRO A 255 -11.56 7.53 -13.07
C PRO A 255 -11.85 7.98 -14.51
N ASN A 256 -11.48 7.16 -15.49
CA ASN A 256 -11.72 7.46 -16.90
C ASN A 256 -13.20 7.20 -17.23
N GLY A 257 -13.97 8.28 -17.33
CA GLY A 257 -15.41 8.21 -17.55
C GLY A 257 -16.22 8.00 -16.28
N GLY A 258 -15.58 7.79 -15.12
CA GLY A 258 -16.26 7.58 -13.85
C GLY A 258 -17.19 6.37 -13.92
N ARG A 259 -16.66 5.22 -14.35
CA ARG A 259 -17.42 4.00 -14.60
C ARG A 259 -16.94 2.85 -13.71
N GLU A 260 -17.83 1.89 -13.50
CA GLU A 260 -17.44 0.61 -12.91
C GLU A 260 -16.81 -0.29 -13.97
N ILE A 261 -15.81 -1.06 -13.57
CA ILE A 261 -15.18 -2.09 -14.37
C ILE A 261 -15.02 -3.36 -13.53
N THR A 262 -14.87 -4.49 -14.21
CA THR A 262 -14.58 -5.78 -13.58
C THR A 262 -13.14 -6.19 -13.90
N LEU A 263 -12.36 -6.50 -12.87
CA LEU A 263 -11.02 -7.07 -12.99
C LEU A 263 -11.05 -8.55 -12.61
N ARG A 264 -10.55 -9.43 -13.46
CA ARG A 264 -10.46 -10.87 -13.21
C ARG A 264 -9.03 -11.26 -12.90
N ARG A 265 -8.85 -12.27 -12.03
CA ARG A 265 -7.54 -12.85 -11.77
C ARG A 265 -7.04 -13.56 -13.04
N ASP A 266 -5.77 -13.34 -13.36
CA ASP A 266 -5.02 -13.99 -14.43
C ASP A 266 -3.64 -14.37 -13.88
N GLY A 267 -3.49 -15.60 -13.40
CA GLY A 267 -2.38 -16.01 -12.55
C GLY A 267 -2.28 -15.14 -11.28
N ASN A 268 -1.10 -14.56 -11.04
CA ASN A 268 -0.87 -13.59 -9.94
C ASN A 268 -1.26 -12.15 -10.31
N GLY A 269 -1.73 -11.91 -11.54
CA GLY A 269 -2.14 -10.62 -12.06
C GLY A 269 -3.66 -10.41 -12.06
N LEU A 270 -4.08 -9.22 -12.47
CA LEU A 270 -5.47 -8.89 -12.79
C LEU A 270 -5.55 -8.39 -14.24
N VAL A 271 -6.60 -8.79 -14.93
CA VAL A 271 -6.95 -8.34 -16.28
C VAL A 271 -8.38 -7.82 -16.30
N SER A 272 -8.65 -6.73 -17.03
CA SER A 272 -10.04 -6.31 -17.22
C SER A 272 -10.65 -6.92 -18.48
N THR A 273 -11.95 -7.15 -18.45
CA THR A 273 -12.75 -7.50 -19.63
C THR A 273 -13.81 -6.43 -19.81
N ARG A 274 -14.06 -6.01 -21.05
CA ARG A 274 -15.17 -5.12 -21.36
C ARG A 274 -16.50 -5.77 -20.98
N ALA A 275 -17.54 -4.95 -20.83
CA ALA A 275 -18.91 -5.43 -20.61
C ALA A 275 -19.45 -6.27 -21.79
N ASP A 276 -18.89 -6.12 -22.99
CA ASP A 276 -19.22 -6.89 -24.20
C ASP A 276 -18.37 -8.18 -24.37
N GLY A 277 -17.53 -8.52 -23.38
CA GLY A 277 -16.64 -9.68 -23.42
C GLY A 277 -15.35 -9.48 -24.24
N ALA A 278 -15.15 -8.32 -24.89
CA ALA A 278 -13.89 -8.02 -25.56
C ALA A 278 -12.76 -7.73 -24.54
N PRO A 279 -11.48 -7.91 -24.91
CA PRO A 279 -10.37 -7.51 -24.04
C PRO A 279 -10.32 -5.98 -23.88
N HIS A 280 -10.43 -5.49 -22.65
CA HIS A 280 -9.91 -4.18 -22.26
C HIS A 280 -8.63 -4.51 -21.50
N ASP A 281 -7.46 -4.48 -22.13
CA ASP A 281 -6.24 -5.05 -21.52
C ASP A 281 -5.63 -4.15 -20.43
N TYR A 282 -6.38 -3.81 -19.38
CA TYR A 282 -5.81 -3.35 -18.11
C TYR A 282 -5.07 -4.50 -17.47
N ARG A 283 -3.75 -4.53 -17.66
CA ARG A 283 -2.90 -5.50 -16.99
C ARG A 283 -2.38 -4.90 -15.69
N PHE A 284 -2.70 -5.57 -14.59
CA PHE A 284 -2.15 -5.22 -13.30
C PHE A 284 -0.64 -5.36 -13.29
N SER A 285 0.01 -4.34 -12.76
CA SER A 285 1.47 -4.21 -12.78
C SER A 285 2.14 -4.64 -11.46
N GLY A 286 1.37 -5.19 -10.50
CA GLY A 286 1.84 -5.41 -9.11
C GLY A 286 1.98 -4.12 -8.30
N GLN A 287 1.72 -2.97 -8.92
CA GLN A 287 1.78 -1.65 -8.31
C GLN A 287 0.43 -1.31 -7.72
N GLY A 288 0.42 -0.78 -6.50
CA GLY A 288 -0.82 -0.39 -5.86
C GLY A 288 -0.63 0.52 -4.67
N VAL A 289 -1.73 0.92 -4.05
CA VAL A 289 -1.71 1.69 -2.81
C VAL A 289 -2.73 1.07 -1.88
N THR A 290 -2.24 0.65 -0.72
CA THR A 290 -3.06 0.15 0.38
C THR A 290 -3.24 1.26 1.40
N PHE A 291 -4.30 1.14 2.20
CA PHE A 291 -4.63 2.15 3.20
C PHE A 291 -4.69 1.55 4.59
N ALA A 292 -4.38 2.36 5.60
CA ALA A 292 -4.63 2.02 6.99
C ALA A 292 -5.27 3.18 7.75
N GLY A 293 -5.92 2.86 8.86
CA GLY A 293 -6.78 3.80 9.56
C GLY A 293 -8.10 4.03 8.82
N GLY A 294 -8.71 5.19 9.03
CA GLY A 294 -10.06 5.47 8.54
C GLY A 294 -11.16 4.77 9.36
N ARG A 295 -12.41 5.14 9.07
CA ARG A 295 -13.61 4.40 9.48
C ARG A 295 -14.32 3.97 8.20
N PRO A 296 -14.02 2.78 7.66
CA PRO A 296 -14.65 2.28 6.46
C PRO A 296 -16.16 2.40 6.55
N VAL A 297 -16.76 3.19 5.67
CA VAL A 297 -18.21 3.29 5.63
C VAL A 297 -18.71 2.01 4.95
N ARG A 298 -19.32 1.08 5.70
CA ARG A 298 -19.87 -0.19 5.17
C ARG A 298 -21.37 -0.06 4.84
N PRO A 299 -21.85 -0.38 3.63
CA PRO A 299 -23.28 -0.30 3.32
C PRO A 299 -24.11 -1.07 4.37
N GLN A 300 -25.16 -0.44 4.89
CA GLN A 300 -26.10 -1.10 5.81
C GLN A 300 -27.34 -1.48 5.00
N GLY A 301 -27.51 -2.78 4.71
CA GLY A 301 -28.78 -3.31 4.18
C GLY A 301 -28.64 -4.42 3.12
N ASN A 302 -29.34 -5.52 3.38
CA ASN A 302 -29.88 -6.50 2.41
C ASN A 302 -28.92 -7.35 1.56
N GLY A 303 -27.70 -7.61 2.02
CA GLY A 303 -26.95 -8.81 1.62
C GLY A 303 -26.45 -8.87 0.16
N GLN A 304 -26.49 -7.77 -0.59
CA GLN A 304 -25.87 -7.66 -1.92
C GLN A 304 -24.72 -6.64 -1.97
N ASP A 305 -24.48 -5.92 -0.87
CA ASP A 305 -23.50 -4.84 -0.79
C ASP A 305 -22.24 -5.37 -0.10
N ASP A 306 -21.60 -6.29 -0.81
CA ASP A 306 -20.44 -7.05 -0.39
C ASP A 306 -19.17 -6.28 -0.82
N PHE A 307 -18.41 -5.76 0.15
CA PHE A 307 -16.95 -5.86 0.10
C PHE A 307 -16.50 -7.29 0.46
N THR A 308 -17.41 -8.04 1.09
CA THR A 308 -17.33 -9.45 1.44
C THR A 308 -18.72 -10.09 1.26
N THR A 309 -18.90 -11.02 0.34
CA THR A 309 -20.01 -11.97 0.42
C THR A 309 -19.68 -12.79 1.65
N ALA A 310 -20.61 -12.80 2.61
CA ALA A 310 -20.35 -13.07 4.02
C ALA A 310 -19.54 -14.35 4.32
N PRO A 311 -18.81 -14.40 5.47
CA PRO A 311 -18.05 -15.56 5.94
C PRO A 311 -18.89 -16.82 6.25
N ALA A 312 -20.22 -16.70 6.28
CA ALA A 312 -21.09 -17.73 6.85
C ALA A 312 -21.55 -18.82 5.87
N GLN A 313 -21.47 -18.62 4.55
CA GLN A 313 -21.87 -19.64 3.57
C GLN A 313 -20.69 -20.40 2.92
N ARG A 314 -19.44 -19.99 3.17
CA ARG A 314 -18.25 -20.77 2.81
C ARG A 314 -17.88 -21.85 3.83
N ALA A 315 -18.45 -21.83 5.02
CA ALA A 315 -18.22 -22.87 6.03
C ALA A 315 -18.76 -24.26 5.61
N GLN A 316 -19.57 -24.36 4.55
CA GLN A 316 -20.16 -25.64 4.11
C GLN A 316 -19.89 -26.03 2.65
N ALA A 317 -19.32 -25.17 1.79
CA ALA A 317 -19.28 -25.43 0.34
C ALA A 317 -17.88 -25.52 -0.30
N ALA A 318 -16.78 -25.38 0.45
CA ALA A 318 -15.44 -25.63 -0.11
C ALA A 318 -14.51 -26.18 0.97
N ALA A 319 -14.17 -27.46 0.87
CA ALA A 319 -13.03 -28.02 1.60
C ALA A 319 -11.73 -27.38 1.06
N GLY A 320 -11.14 -26.44 1.81
CA GLY A 320 -9.73 -25.99 1.71
C GLY A 320 -9.48 -24.48 1.97
N PRO A 321 -8.31 -24.05 2.51
CA PRO A 321 -7.44 -24.69 3.51
C PRO A 321 -7.72 -24.15 4.94
N ALA A 322 -7.34 -24.92 5.96
CA ALA A 322 -7.54 -24.61 7.39
C ALA A 322 -6.92 -23.27 7.82
N ALA A 323 -7.48 -22.66 8.87
CA ALA A 323 -7.01 -21.40 9.44
C ALA A 323 -5.57 -21.51 9.98
N THR A 324 -4.60 -21.01 9.21
CA THR A 324 -3.17 -21.04 9.57
C THR A 324 -2.74 -19.99 10.59
N GLY A 325 -3.57 -18.99 10.91
CA GLY A 325 -3.17 -17.89 11.79
C GLY A 325 -3.22 -18.17 13.29
N SER A 326 -3.85 -19.27 13.69
CA SER A 326 -3.87 -19.70 15.10
C SER A 326 -2.64 -20.54 15.42
N ASN A 327 -2.06 -20.37 16.61
CA ASN A 327 -1.05 -21.29 17.13
C ASN A 327 -1.55 -22.75 17.22
N ALA A 328 -2.87 -22.98 17.18
CA ALA A 328 -3.44 -24.32 17.17
C ALA A 328 -2.87 -25.21 16.05
N ILE A 329 -2.59 -24.63 14.86
CA ILE A 329 -2.04 -25.39 13.73
C ILE A 329 -0.66 -25.99 14.01
N LEU A 330 0.08 -25.43 14.98
CA LEU A 330 1.40 -25.94 15.36
C LEU A 330 1.29 -27.33 16.02
N ASN A 331 0.12 -27.69 16.57
CA ASN A 331 -0.12 -28.98 17.20
C ASN A 331 -0.46 -30.09 16.17
N ASP A 332 -0.77 -29.70 14.93
CA ASP A 332 -1.19 -30.63 13.89
C ASP A 332 -0.02 -31.43 13.29
N LEU A 333 1.23 -31.07 13.64
CA LEU A 333 2.41 -31.77 13.19
C LEU A 333 3.38 -32.11 14.31
N GLN A 334 3.90 -33.32 14.22
CA GLN A 334 5.10 -33.72 14.91
C GLN A 334 6.33 -33.30 14.12
N THR A 335 7.37 -32.92 14.84
CA THR A 335 8.67 -32.53 14.27
C THR A 335 9.78 -33.29 14.96
N GLN A 336 10.86 -33.52 14.22
CA GLN A 336 12.09 -34.10 14.77
C GLN A 336 12.87 -33.08 15.60
N GLY A 337 12.61 -31.78 15.44
CA GLY A 337 13.35 -30.70 16.11
C GLY A 337 14.76 -30.51 15.54
N ALA A 338 15.65 -29.94 16.35
CA ALA A 338 17.01 -29.61 15.94
C ALA A 338 17.87 -30.84 15.66
N SER A 339 18.68 -30.79 14.61
CA SER A 339 19.79 -31.71 14.41
C SER A 339 20.84 -31.55 15.51
N ALA A 340 21.74 -32.55 15.64
CA ALA A 340 22.88 -32.45 16.54
C ALA A 340 23.80 -31.25 16.20
N ALA A 341 23.90 -30.87 14.92
CA ALA A 341 24.72 -29.74 14.49
C ALA A 341 24.15 -28.40 14.98
N THR A 342 22.84 -28.20 14.86
CA THR A 342 22.17 -26.99 15.35
C THR A 342 22.17 -26.96 16.89
N ALA A 343 21.80 -28.06 17.54
CA ALA A 343 21.74 -28.13 19.00
C ALA A 343 23.12 -27.95 19.67
N GLY A 344 24.18 -28.43 19.03
CA GLY A 344 25.55 -28.30 19.51
C GLY A 344 26.04 -26.86 19.65
N GLN A 345 25.45 -25.90 18.92
CA GLN A 345 25.78 -24.47 19.02
C GLN A 345 25.52 -23.92 20.43
N ASP A 346 24.47 -24.43 21.09
CA ASP A 346 24.03 -23.99 22.42
C ASP A 346 24.29 -25.05 23.50
N ARG A 347 25.08 -26.10 23.18
CA ARG A 347 25.27 -27.29 24.03
C ARG A 347 23.94 -27.91 24.49
N ALA A 348 22.93 -27.82 23.64
CA ALA A 348 21.61 -28.40 23.86
C ALA A 348 21.58 -29.87 23.35
N PRO A 349 20.69 -30.73 23.87
CA PRO A 349 20.48 -32.05 23.30
C PRO A 349 19.91 -31.94 21.88
N ALA A 350 20.14 -32.93 21.02
CA ALA A 350 19.47 -32.96 19.72
C ALA A 350 17.96 -33.22 19.88
N GLY A 351 17.21 -32.91 18.83
CA GLY A 351 15.79 -33.12 18.69
C GLY A 351 14.93 -32.01 19.29
N VAL A 352 13.65 -32.31 19.53
CA VAL A 352 12.65 -31.37 20.04
C VAL A 352 13.10 -30.71 21.35
N ALA A 353 13.66 -31.47 22.29
CA ALA A 353 14.13 -30.93 23.57
C ALA A 353 15.21 -29.84 23.37
N GLY A 354 16.09 -30.03 22.38
CA GLY A 354 17.09 -29.03 22.01
C GLY A 354 16.48 -27.74 21.52
N SER A 355 15.56 -27.85 20.55
CA SER A 355 14.81 -26.72 20.02
C SER A 355 14.10 -25.93 21.13
N GLN A 356 13.45 -26.62 22.06
CA GLN A 356 12.76 -26.00 23.19
C GLN A 356 13.74 -25.26 24.12
N GLN A 357 14.88 -25.88 24.45
CA GLN A 357 15.91 -25.24 25.27
C GLN A 357 16.51 -23.99 24.61
N MET A 358 16.76 -24.05 23.30
CA MET A 358 17.24 -22.91 22.51
C MET A 358 16.19 -21.79 22.44
N ALA A 359 14.91 -22.12 22.26
CA ALA A 359 13.82 -21.15 22.30
C ALA A 359 13.68 -20.49 23.69
N GLU A 360 13.80 -21.26 24.77
CA GLU A 360 13.79 -20.72 26.14
C GLU A 360 14.95 -19.75 26.37
N THR A 361 16.14 -20.09 25.87
CA THR A 361 17.33 -19.22 25.95
C THR A 361 17.11 -17.88 25.24
N ASP A 362 16.27 -17.86 24.20
CA ASP A 362 15.94 -16.67 23.43
C ASP A 362 14.68 -15.93 23.94
N ARG A 363 13.87 -16.57 24.80
CA ARG A 363 12.51 -16.11 25.13
C ARG A 363 12.47 -14.68 25.64
N ALA A 364 13.30 -14.31 26.62
CA ALA A 364 13.30 -12.97 27.20
C ALA A 364 13.66 -11.86 26.19
N ARG A 365 14.40 -12.19 25.11
CA ARG A 365 14.65 -11.26 24.01
C ARG A 365 13.44 -11.15 23.08
N LEU A 366 12.81 -12.28 22.78
CA LEU A 366 11.63 -12.36 21.91
C LEU A 366 10.39 -11.70 22.53
N GLU A 367 10.21 -11.78 23.85
CA GLU A 367 9.07 -11.19 24.56
C GLU A 367 8.99 -9.66 24.35
N ARG A 368 10.12 -9.00 24.11
CA ARG A 368 10.18 -7.56 23.79
C ARG A 368 9.45 -7.20 22.49
N TYR A 369 9.23 -8.18 21.62
CA TYR A 369 8.62 -8.04 20.30
C TYR A 369 7.33 -8.86 20.17
N GLN A 370 6.78 -9.35 21.29
CA GLN A 370 5.61 -10.23 21.28
C GLN A 370 4.40 -9.58 20.61
N ASP A 371 4.14 -8.31 20.89
CA ASP A 371 3.03 -7.58 20.26
C ASP A 371 3.26 -7.34 18.76
N VAL A 372 4.52 -7.20 18.33
CA VAL A 372 4.87 -7.14 16.90
C VAL A 372 4.54 -8.47 16.23
N PHE A 373 4.92 -9.60 16.82
CA PHE A 373 4.60 -10.92 16.26
C PHE A 373 3.09 -11.19 16.23
N ARG A 374 2.33 -10.77 17.26
CA ARG A 374 0.86 -10.87 17.26
C ARG A 374 0.23 -9.99 16.19
N GLN A 375 0.66 -8.74 16.10
CA GLN A 375 0.16 -7.80 15.11
C GLN A 375 0.41 -8.30 13.68
N VAL A 376 1.64 -8.72 13.40
CA VAL A 376 2.02 -9.21 12.07
C VAL A 376 1.41 -10.58 11.79
N GLY A 377 1.36 -11.49 12.77
CA GLY A 377 0.70 -12.79 12.64
C GLY A 377 -0.77 -12.64 12.28
N ALA A 378 -1.48 -11.72 12.95
CA ALA A 378 -2.86 -11.37 12.60
C ALA A 378 -2.96 -10.77 11.19
N GLN A 379 -2.04 -9.89 10.80
CA GLN A 379 -2.01 -9.26 9.48
C GLN A 379 -1.83 -10.29 8.34
N TYR A 380 -0.97 -11.30 8.53
CA TYR A 380 -0.61 -12.27 7.50
C TYR A 380 -1.28 -13.64 7.66
N ASN A 381 -2.18 -13.79 8.65
CA ASN A 381 -2.80 -15.08 9.01
C ASN A 381 -1.76 -16.19 9.26
N LEU A 382 -0.73 -15.85 10.03
CA LEU A 382 0.37 -16.74 10.44
C LEU A 382 0.42 -16.86 11.97
N PRO A 383 0.85 -18.01 12.52
CA PRO A 383 0.95 -18.16 13.96
C PRO A 383 1.98 -17.18 14.54
N PRO A 384 1.65 -16.36 15.54
CA PRO A 384 2.61 -15.42 16.13
C PRO A 384 3.82 -16.15 16.76
N ALA A 385 3.60 -17.33 17.35
CA ALA A 385 4.68 -18.14 17.89
C ALA A 385 5.62 -18.68 16.78
N LEU A 386 5.12 -18.87 15.55
CA LEU A 386 5.95 -19.28 14.41
C LEU A 386 6.86 -18.14 13.96
N LEU A 387 6.35 -16.90 13.91
CA LEU A 387 7.18 -15.73 13.60
C LEU A 387 8.27 -15.50 14.65
N ALA A 388 7.92 -15.65 15.93
CA ALA A 388 8.89 -15.59 17.03
C ALA A 388 9.94 -16.72 16.95
N ALA A 389 9.54 -17.92 16.53
CA ALA A 389 10.45 -19.05 16.34
C ALA A 389 11.43 -18.84 15.18
N ILE A 390 10.98 -18.25 14.07
CA ILE A 390 11.88 -17.84 12.97
C ILE A 390 12.89 -16.81 13.49
N ALA A 391 12.45 -15.79 14.23
CA ALA A 391 13.37 -14.82 14.85
C ALA A 391 14.38 -15.47 15.82
N SER A 392 13.96 -16.49 16.59
CA SER A 392 14.85 -17.29 17.43
C SER A 392 15.90 -18.01 16.58
N ARG A 393 15.49 -18.71 15.52
CA ARG A 393 16.39 -19.46 14.65
C ARG A 393 17.36 -18.56 13.89
N GLU A 394 16.87 -17.44 13.38
CA GLU A 394 17.59 -16.54 12.48
C GLU A 394 18.60 -15.65 13.21
N SER A 395 18.20 -15.05 14.34
CA SER A 395 19.02 -14.03 14.99
C SER A 395 19.17 -14.21 16.50
N ARG A 396 18.65 -15.32 17.05
CA ARG A 396 18.62 -15.57 18.50
C ARG A 396 17.86 -14.47 19.25
N GLY A 397 16.75 -14.01 18.66
CA GLY A 397 16.00 -12.86 19.16
C GLY A 397 16.82 -11.55 19.11
N GLY A 398 17.70 -11.41 18.12
CA GLY A 398 18.55 -10.23 17.94
C GLY A 398 19.97 -10.33 18.50
N ALA A 399 20.29 -11.33 19.34
CA ALA A 399 21.62 -11.44 19.94
C ALA A 399 22.75 -11.71 18.92
N ALA A 400 22.42 -12.29 17.76
CA ALA A 400 23.37 -12.52 16.67
C ALA A 400 23.49 -11.33 15.70
N LEU A 401 22.90 -10.17 16.02
CA LEU A 401 23.01 -8.96 15.19
C LEU A 401 24.16 -8.06 15.67
N LEU A 402 24.74 -7.33 14.73
CA LEU A 402 25.57 -6.17 14.99
C LEU A 402 24.69 -4.96 15.34
N GLU A 403 25.29 -3.90 15.87
CA GLU A 403 24.58 -2.68 16.28
C GLU A 403 23.81 -2.04 15.11
N ASN A 404 24.32 -2.15 13.89
CA ASN A 404 23.67 -1.67 12.67
C ASN A 404 22.53 -2.58 12.14
N GLY A 405 22.23 -3.67 12.84
CA GLY A 405 21.19 -4.63 12.47
C GLY A 405 21.59 -5.68 11.44
N ASN A 406 22.85 -5.68 10.97
CA ASN A 406 23.35 -6.75 10.11
C ASN A 406 23.59 -8.03 10.91
N ALA A 407 23.54 -9.18 10.25
CA ALA A 407 24.00 -10.41 10.88
C ALA A 407 25.48 -10.32 11.25
N ARG A 408 25.86 -11.00 12.33
CA ARG A 408 27.26 -11.16 12.73
C ARG A 408 28.05 -12.09 11.81
N PHE A 409 27.38 -13.08 11.20
CA PHE A 409 28.04 -14.17 10.47
C PHE A 409 27.61 -14.30 9.00
N ASP A 410 26.57 -13.57 8.58
CA ASP A 410 26.12 -13.50 7.20
C ASP A 410 26.10 -12.03 6.73
N PRO A 411 26.97 -11.63 5.78
CA PRO A 411 27.01 -10.25 5.30
C PRO A 411 25.71 -9.80 4.60
N ASN A 412 24.86 -10.74 4.18
CA ASN A 412 23.63 -10.46 3.45
C ASN A 412 22.40 -10.41 4.37
N GLY A 413 22.46 -11.03 5.56
CA GLY A 413 21.34 -11.09 6.50
C GLY A 413 21.07 -9.75 7.20
N TYR A 414 19.80 -9.32 7.22
CA TYR A 414 19.38 -8.12 7.94
C TYR A 414 18.24 -8.35 8.92
N GLY A 415 18.38 -7.76 10.11
CA GLY A 415 17.34 -7.63 11.11
C GLY A 415 16.92 -8.93 11.79
N LEU A 416 15.91 -8.84 12.63
CA LEU A 416 15.43 -9.89 13.54
C LEU A 416 15.09 -11.19 12.80
N MET A 417 14.53 -11.06 11.59
CA MET A 417 14.10 -12.16 10.71
C MET A 417 15.12 -12.51 9.61
N GLN A 418 16.31 -11.87 9.59
CA GLN A 418 17.39 -12.13 8.63
C GLN A 418 16.96 -12.16 7.16
N ILE A 419 16.30 -11.08 6.70
CA ILE A 419 15.97 -10.95 5.28
C ILE A 419 17.28 -10.81 4.49
N ASP A 420 17.50 -11.72 3.55
CA ASP A 420 18.66 -11.71 2.66
C ASP A 420 18.59 -10.52 1.68
N ARG A 421 19.57 -9.61 1.79
CA ARG A 421 19.70 -8.42 0.96
C ARG A 421 20.10 -8.69 -0.48
N LEU A 422 20.83 -9.76 -0.75
CA LEU A 422 21.26 -10.11 -2.09
C LEU A 422 20.06 -10.53 -2.94
N HIS A 423 19.20 -11.35 -2.36
CA HIS A 423 18.03 -11.90 -3.06
C HIS A 423 16.76 -11.04 -2.87
N ASN A 424 16.68 -10.25 -1.80
CA ASN A 424 15.50 -9.46 -1.45
C ASN A 424 15.80 -7.99 -1.06
N PRO A 425 16.60 -7.23 -1.84
CA PRO A 425 17.01 -5.87 -1.45
C PRO A 425 15.83 -4.90 -1.27
N GLY A 426 14.74 -5.12 -2.02
CA GLY A 426 13.53 -4.29 -1.95
C GLY A 426 12.60 -4.59 -0.77
N LEU A 427 12.89 -5.64 0.02
CA LEU A 427 12.10 -6.01 1.21
C LEU A 427 12.66 -5.43 2.50
N ILE A 428 13.84 -4.81 2.48
CA ILE A 428 14.42 -4.17 3.65
C ILE A 428 13.63 -2.90 3.97
N GLN A 429 12.75 -2.99 4.97
CA GLN A 429 11.88 -1.90 5.40
C GLN A 429 12.02 -1.68 6.91
N GLY A 430 11.99 -0.41 7.31
CA GLY A 430 12.09 -0.03 8.72
C GLY A 430 13.45 -0.35 9.35
N GLY A 431 13.48 -0.37 10.67
CA GLY A 431 14.67 -0.74 11.44
C GLY A 431 14.76 -2.25 11.66
N PRO A 432 15.92 -2.77 12.11
CA PRO A 432 16.17 -4.21 12.19
C PRO A 432 15.24 -4.97 13.15
N TYR A 433 14.54 -4.27 14.04
CA TYR A 433 13.59 -4.82 15.00
C TYR A 433 12.16 -4.33 14.80
N SER A 434 11.89 -3.57 13.73
CA SER A 434 10.62 -2.87 13.59
C SER A 434 9.51 -3.78 13.06
N THR A 435 8.26 -3.34 13.26
CA THR A 435 7.08 -4.03 12.72
C THR A 435 7.13 -4.15 11.20
N GLU A 436 7.66 -3.15 10.49
CA GLU A 436 7.84 -3.19 9.03
C GLU A 436 8.80 -4.30 8.61
N HIS A 437 9.89 -4.51 9.36
CA HIS A 437 10.85 -5.60 9.08
C HIS A 437 10.21 -6.97 9.28
N VAL A 438 9.50 -7.17 10.40
CA VAL A 438 8.81 -8.44 10.69
C VAL A 438 7.69 -8.69 9.67
N ALA A 439 6.95 -7.65 9.27
CA ALA A 439 5.93 -7.73 8.21
C ALA A 439 6.52 -8.09 6.84
N ALA A 440 7.68 -7.53 6.48
CA ALA A 440 8.35 -7.87 5.23
C ALA A 440 8.77 -9.36 5.17
N ALA A 441 9.29 -9.89 6.29
CA ALA A 441 9.62 -11.30 6.42
C ALA A 441 8.37 -12.21 6.41
N ALA A 442 7.30 -11.82 7.11
CA ALA A 442 6.03 -12.54 7.08
C ALA A 442 5.44 -12.59 5.66
N GLY A 443 5.56 -11.50 4.90
CA GLY A 443 5.17 -11.48 3.49
C GLY A 443 6.02 -12.40 2.61
N LEU A 444 7.32 -12.57 2.89
CA LEU A 444 8.16 -13.57 2.21
C LEU A 444 7.69 -15.00 2.54
N LEU A 445 7.43 -15.29 3.82
CA LEU A 445 6.90 -16.58 4.25
C LEU A 445 5.54 -16.90 3.61
N GLN A 446 4.65 -15.90 3.49
CA GLN A 446 3.37 -16.07 2.81
C GLN A 446 3.56 -16.43 1.32
N ARG A 447 4.46 -15.73 0.59
CA ARG A 447 4.75 -16.08 -0.81
C ARG A 447 5.27 -17.51 -0.95
N ASN A 448 6.12 -17.95 -0.01
CA ASN A 448 6.59 -19.33 0.02
C ASN A 448 5.44 -20.32 0.30
N LEU A 449 4.53 -19.99 1.22
CA LEU A 449 3.35 -20.80 1.54
C LEU A 449 2.44 -20.96 0.33
N GLU A 450 2.18 -19.88 -0.41
CA GLU A 450 1.41 -19.93 -1.66
C GLU A 450 2.08 -20.85 -2.69
N THR A 451 3.41 -20.74 -2.84
CA THR A 451 4.17 -21.60 -3.77
C THR A 451 4.11 -23.07 -3.35
N VAL A 452 4.25 -23.37 -2.05
CA VAL A 452 4.18 -24.74 -1.52
C VAL A 452 2.77 -25.31 -1.65
N ARG A 453 1.72 -24.51 -1.42
CA ARG A 453 0.32 -24.92 -1.65
C ARG A 453 0.06 -25.33 -3.09
N GLN A 454 0.61 -24.58 -4.04
CA GLN A 454 0.47 -24.88 -5.46
C GLN A 454 1.25 -26.14 -5.86
N ALA A 455 2.46 -26.30 -5.34
CA ALA A 455 3.30 -27.46 -5.62
C ALA A 455 2.78 -28.74 -4.95
N HIS A 456 2.18 -28.62 -3.76
CA HIS A 456 1.76 -29.72 -2.90
C HIS A 456 0.31 -29.55 -2.41
N PRO A 457 -0.68 -29.58 -3.31
CA PRO A 457 -2.08 -29.30 -2.96
C PRO A 457 -2.71 -30.37 -2.06
N THR A 458 -2.13 -31.58 -2.01
CA THR A 458 -2.61 -32.71 -1.20
C THR A 458 -2.06 -32.71 0.23
N TRP A 459 -1.04 -31.89 0.52
CA TRP A 459 -0.52 -31.74 1.87
C TRP A 459 -1.53 -31.03 2.76
N SER A 460 -1.56 -31.39 4.04
CA SER A 460 -2.31 -30.65 5.06
C SER A 460 -1.84 -29.21 5.18
N ALA A 461 -2.68 -28.34 5.74
CA ALA A 461 -2.33 -26.93 5.93
C ALA A 461 -1.07 -26.75 6.79
N ALA A 462 -0.87 -27.60 7.79
CA ALA A 462 0.30 -27.59 8.64
C ALA A 462 1.56 -28.03 7.88
N GLU A 463 1.45 -29.05 7.02
CA GLU A 463 2.56 -29.52 6.17
C GLU A 463 2.98 -28.47 5.14
N GLN A 464 2.00 -27.80 4.54
CA GLN A 464 2.25 -26.69 3.62
C GLN A 464 2.93 -25.52 4.33
N LEU A 465 2.48 -25.18 5.54
CA LEU A 465 3.10 -24.13 6.34
C LEU A 465 4.52 -24.51 6.78
N ARG A 466 4.76 -25.77 7.18
CA ARG A 466 6.12 -26.26 7.46
C ARG A 466 7.02 -26.21 6.22
N GLY A 467 6.50 -26.60 5.07
CA GLY A 467 7.19 -26.46 3.78
C GLY A 467 7.54 -25.00 3.49
N ALA A 468 6.64 -24.05 3.76
CA ALA A 468 6.91 -22.63 3.60
C ALA A 468 8.08 -22.14 4.48
N VAL A 469 8.17 -22.68 5.71
CA VAL A 469 9.28 -22.40 6.64
C VAL A 469 10.59 -22.99 6.09
N ALA A 470 10.59 -24.22 5.56
CA ALA A 470 11.78 -24.78 4.90
C ALA A 470 12.21 -23.93 3.70
N ALA A 471 11.24 -23.47 2.90
CA ALA A 471 11.45 -22.60 1.76
C ALA A 471 11.93 -21.18 2.14
N TYR A 472 11.68 -20.72 3.37
CA TYR A 472 12.22 -19.46 3.86
C TYR A 472 13.75 -19.47 3.89
N ASN A 473 14.34 -20.63 4.19
CA ASN A 473 15.79 -20.83 4.22
C ASN A 473 16.38 -21.26 2.87
N ALA A 474 15.78 -22.25 2.20
CA ALA A 474 16.37 -22.88 1.01
C ALA A 474 15.61 -22.59 -0.30
N GLY A 475 14.60 -21.73 -0.26
CA GLY A 475 13.72 -21.44 -1.38
C GLY A 475 12.67 -22.54 -1.65
N PRO A 476 11.57 -22.21 -2.32
CA PRO A 476 10.47 -23.15 -2.55
C PRO A 476 10.85 -24.36 -3.42
N GLY A 477 11.85 -24.22 -4.31
CA GLY A 477 12.34 -25.33 -5.14
C GLY A 477 13.01 -26.47 -4.36
N ASN A 478 13.39 -26.24 -3.10
CA ASN A 478 13.92 -27.26 -2.20
C ASN A 478 12.82 -28.17 -1.63
N VAL A 479 11.58 -27.67 -1.53
CA VAL A 479 10.47 -28.36 -0.89
C VAL A 479 9.84 -29.34 -1.87
N ARG A 480 10.32 -30.58 -1.88
CA ARG A 480 9.89 -31.63 -2.84
C ARG A 480 9.06 -32.74 -2.22
N THR A 481 9.38 -33.18 -1.00
CA THR A 481 8.64 -34.20 -0.25
C THR A 481 8.56 -33.81 1.22
N LEU A 482 7.60 -34.39 1.96
CA LEU A 482 7.42 -34.12 3.38
C LEU A 482 8.64 -34.52 4.21
N GLU A 483 9.20 -35.68 3.92
CA GLU A 483 10.27 -36.31 4.69
C GLU A 483 11.63 -35.64 4.45
N ARG A 484 11.79 -35.00 3.28
CA ARG A 484 13.08 -34.45 2.83
C ARG A 484 13.07 -32.94 2.61
N MET A 485 12.01 -32.22 2.98
CA MET A 485 11.92 -30.77 2.77
C MET A 485 13.06 -29.98 3.44
N ASP A 486 13.60 -30.50 4.55
CA ASP A 486 14.72 -29.88 5.26
C ASP A 486 16.09 -30.29 4.71
N VAL A 487 16.20 -31.33 3.87
CA VAL A 487 17.48 -31.69 3.24
C VAL A 487 17.88 -30.57 2.30
N GLY A 488 19.05 -29.96 2.54
CA GLY A 488 19.53 -28.77 1.83
C GLY A 488 19.27 -27.45 2.55
N THR A 489 18.46 -27.45 3.61
CA THR A 489 18.35 -26.29 4.52
C THR A 489 19.57 -26.23 5.45
N THR A 490 19.84 -25.07 6.05
CA THR A 490 20.90 -24.92 7.06
C THR A 490 20.67 -25.92 8.20
N GLY A 491 21.68 -26.76 8.50
CA GLY A 491 21.57 -27.81 9.52
C GLY A 491 20.76 -29.04 9.09
N ASN A 492 20.20 -29.05 7.87
CA ASN A 492 19.25 -30.05 7.37
C ASN A 492 18.03 -30.26 8.29
N ASP A 493 17.65 -29.22 9.03
CA ASP A 493 16.64 -29.30 10.09
C ASP A 493 15.80 -28.03 10.22
N TYR A 494 15.90 -27.08 9.28
CA TYR A 494 15.46 -25.70 9.52
C TYR A 494 13.99 -25.61 9.91
N SER A 495 13.08 -26.18 9.11
CA SER A 495 11.66 -26.15 9.44
C SER A 495 11.34 -27.02 10.65
N GLY A 496 12.02 -28.16 10.82
CA GLY A 496 11.85 -29.04 11.96
C GLY A 496 12.17 -28.36 13.31
N ASP A 497 13.32 -27.71 13.39
CA ASP A 497 13.75 -26.94 14.57
C ASP A 497 12.84 -25.75 14.82
N VAL A 498 12.55 -24.93 13.78
CA VAL A 498 11.65 -23.78 13.91
C VAL A 498 10.27 -24.22 14.40
N TRP A 499 9.73 -25.33 13.91
CA TRP A 499 8.43 -25.84 14.35
C TRP A 499 8.43 -26.21 15.84
N ALA A 500 9.49 -26.88 16.31
CA ALA A 500 9.63 -27.26 17.73
C ALA A 500 9.79 -26.04 18.63
N ARG A 501 10.54 -25.02 18.19
CA ARG A 501 10.63 -23.71 18.86
C ARG A 501 9.26 -23.02 18.91
N ALA A 502 8.49 -23.07 17.83
CA ALA A 502 7.17 -22.45 17.75
C ALA A 502 6.17 -23.10 18.71
N GLN A 503 6.15 -24.43 18.77
CA GLN A 503 5.33 -25.18 19.75
C GLN A 503 5.68 -24.78 21.19
N TYR A 504 6.97 -24.64 21.49
CA TYR A 504 7.42 -24.15 22.80
C TYR A 504 6.90 -22.75 23.10
N LEU A 505 7.16 -21.79 22.21
CA LEU A 505 6.81 -20.38 22.40
C LEU A 505 5.29 -20.19 22.50
N ALA A 506 4.50 -20.95 21.73
CA ALA A 506 3.04 -20.96 21.85
C ALA A 506 2.59 -21.36 23.27
N SER A 507 3.22 -22.37 23.87
CA SER A 507 2.95 -22.78 25.26
C SER A 507 3.36 -21.72 26.31
N ARG A 508 4.16 -20.73 25.91
CA ARG A 508 4.63 -19.61 26.74
C ARG A 508 3.89 -18.29 26.45
N GLY A 509 2.79 -18.33 25.70
CA GLY A 509 1.89 -17.18 25.51
C GLY A 509 2.24 -16.27 24.33
N PHE A 510 3.10 -16.70 23.40
CA PHE A 510 3.35 -15.98 22.15
C PHE A 510 2.16 -16.01 21.20
#